data_AF-A0A2J8TN54-F1
#
_entry.id   AF-A0A2J8TN54-F1
#
_cell.length_a   1.000
_cell.length_b   1.000
_cell.length_c   1.000
_cell.angle_alpha   90.00
_cell.angle_beta   90.00
_cell.angle_gamma   90.00
#
_symmetry.space_group_name_H-M   'P 1'
#
loop_
_entity.id
_entity.type
_entity.pdbx_description
1 polymer ?
#
loop_
_entity_poly.entity_id
_entity_poly.type
_entity_poly.pdbx_seq_one_letter_code
_entity_poly.pdbx_strand_id
1 'polypeptide(L)'
;RATFMEVLTKILQQGTEFDTLAETVLADRFERLVELVTMMGDQGELPIAMALANVVPCSQWDELARVLVTLFDSRHLLYQLLWNMFSKEVELADSMQTLFRGNSLASKIMTFCFKVYGATYLQKLLDPLLRIVITSADWQHVSFEVDPTRLEPSESLEENQRNLLQMTEKFFHAIISSSSEFPPQLRSVCHCLYQVPKNSHPSMV
;
A
#
# COMPACT_ATOMS: atom_id res chain seq x y z
N ARG A 1 -5.26 58.97 11.44
CA ARG A 1 -5.33 57.93 12.50
C ARG A 1 -6.75 57.36 12.65
N ALA A 2 -7.80 58.18 12.78
CA ALA A 2 -9.19 57.71 12.84
C ALA A 2 -9.65 56.91 11.60
N THR A 3 -9.29 57.38 10.40
CA THR A 3 -9.68 56.76 9.12
C THR A 3 -9.16 55.33 8.96
N PHE A 4 -8.00 55.01 9.52
CA PHE A 4 -7.42 53.67 9.46
C PHE A 4 -8.19 52.69 10.36
N MET A 5 -8.54 53.12 11.57
CA MET A 5 -9.39 52.34 12.48
C MET A 5 -10.78 52.11 11.87
N GLU A 6 -11.33 53.08 11.15
CA GLU A 6 -12.63 52.94 10.48
C GLU A 6 -12.60 51.90 9.36
N VAL A 7 -11.54 51.88 8.55
CA VAL A 7 -11.33 50.89 7.49
C VAL A 7 -11.14 49.50 8.09
N LEU A 8 -10.32 49.37 9.12
CA LEU A 8 -10.04 48.10 9.79
C LEU A 8 -11.30 47.54 10.48
N THR A 9 -12.11 48.42 11.08
CA THR A 9 -13.41 48.06 11.67
C THR A 9 -14.41 47.59 10.61
N LYS A 10 -14.45 48.23 9.44
CA LYS A 10 -15.30 47.81 8.31
C LYS A 10 -14.90 46.46 7.75
N ILE A 11 -13.61 46.15 7.69
CA ILE A 11 -13.08 44.85 7.26
C ILE A 11 -13.44 43.76 8.30
N LEU A 12 -13.28 44.03 9.59
CA LEU A 12 -13.71 43.11 10.66
C LEU A 12 -15.23 42.84 10.64
N GLN A 13 -16.05 43.86 10.37
CA GLN A 13 -17.51 43.75 10.29
C GLN A 13 -18.02 43.04 9.03
N GLN A 14 -17.22 42.99 7.95
CA GLN A 14 -17.54 42.24 6.73
C GLN A 14 -17.33 40.73 6.85
N GLY A 15 -17.00 40.23 8.05
CA GLY A 15 -16.84 38.80 8.29
C GLY A 15 -15.55 38.22 7.72
N THR A 16 -14.50 39.03 7.59
CA THR A 16 -13.18 38.50 7.24
C THR A 16 -12.72 37.57 8.37
N GLU A 17 -12.79 36.27 8.14
CA GLU A 17 -12.38 35.23 9.09
C GLU A 17 -10.86 35.28 9.25
N PHE A 18 -10.36 35.96 10.29
CA PHE A 18 -8.93 35.96 10.62
C PHE A 18 -8.40 34.56 10.96
N ASP A 19 -9.28 33.61 11.29
CA ASP A 19 -8.95 32.20 11.47
C ASP A 19 -8.42 31.58 10.15
N THR A 20 -8.97 31.97 8.99
CA THR A 20 -8.47 31.51 7.69
C THR A 20 -7.05 31.97 7.41
N LEU A 21 -6.63 33.15 7.88
CA LEU A 21 -5.26 33.64 7.74
C LEU A 21 -4.27 32.82 8.58
N ALA A 22 -4.65 32.45 9.81
CA ALA A 22 -3.82 31.59 10.65
C ALA A 22 -3.71 30.16 10.08
N GLU A 23 -4.81 29.62 9.56
CA GLU A 23 -4.84 28.33 8.86
C GLU A 23 -4.02 28.36 7.56
N THR A 24 -4.09 29.45 6.79
CA THR A 24 -3.31 29.62 5.56
C THR A 24 -1.81 29.68 5.87
N VAL A 25 -1.41 30.39 6.93
CA VAL A 25 0.00 30.45 7.37
C VAL A 25 0.48 29.09 7.91
N LEU A 26 -0.38 28.32 8.57
CA LEU A 26 -0.05 26.96 9.00
C LEU A 26 0.09 26.01 7.81
N ALA A 27 -0.83 26.09 6.84
CA ALA A 27 -0.76 25.33 5.60
C ALA A 27 0.53 25.61 4.83
N ASP A 28 0.93 26.88 4.67
CA ASP A 28 2.18 27.28 4.03
C ASP A 28 3.43 26.71 4.74
N ARG A 29 3.37 26.57 6.07
CA ARG A 29 4.48 25.97 6.83
C ARG A 29 4.56 24.46 6.61
N PHE A 30 3.42 23.77 6.63
CA PHE A 30 3.40 22.33 6.36
C PHE A 30 3.79 22.02 4.92
N GLU A 31 3.44 22.89 3.97
CA GLU A 31 3.82 22.78 2.57
C GLU A 31 5.35 22.76 2.40
N ARG A 32 6.06 23.67 3.07
CA ARG A 32 7.54 23.67 3.08
C ARG A 32 8.14 22.41 3.69
N LEU A 33 7.51 21.86 4.74
CA LEU A 33 7.94 20.58 5.33
C LEU A 33 7.74 19.42 4.35
N VAL A 34 6.60 19.39 3.65
CA VAL A 34 6.31 18.39 2.62
C VAL A 34 7.35 18.46 1.51
N GLU A 35 7.65 19.66 1.00
CA GLU A 35 8.69 19.90 0.00
C GLU A 35 10.05 19.35 0.45
N LEU A 36 10.46 19.65 1.69
CA LEU A 36 11.72 19.14 2.27
C LEU A 36 11.74 17.61 2.37
N VAL A 37 10.64 16.99 2.80
CA VAL A 37 10.55 15.52 2.91
C VAL A 37 10.60 14.85 1.54
N THR A 38 10.02 15.47 0.51
CA THR A 38 10.05 14.98 -0.88
C THR A 38 11.27 15.42 -1.69
N MET A 39 12.17 16.19 -1.09
CA MET A 39 13.34 16.70 -1.78
C MET A 39 14.17 15.56 -2.34
N MET A 40 14.51 15.65 -3.63
CA MET A 40 15.37 14.71 -4.32
C MET A 40 16.79 15.29 -4.41
N GLY A 41 17.79 14.49 -4.08
CA GLY A 41 19.19 14.81 -4.36
C GLY A 41 19.53 14.66 -5.84
N ASP A 42 20.75 15.06 -6.22
CA ASP A 42 21.22 15.06 -7.62
C ASP A 42 21.18 13.67 -8.29
N GLN A 43 21.25 12.60 -7.49
CA GLN A 43 21.20 11.21 -7.96
C GLN A 43 19.81 10.55 -7.80
N GLY A 44 18.77 11.33 -7.47
CA GLY A 44 17.42 10.83 -7.21
C GLY A 44 17.23 10.19 -5.84
N GLU A 45 18.18 10.39 -4.93
CA GLU A 45 18.11 9.99 -3.53
C GLU A 45 17.05 10.80 -2.78
N LEU A 46 16.45 10.19 -1.75
CA LEU A 46 15.49 10.85 -0.86
C LEU A 46 16.08 11.02 0.54
N PRO A 47 17.04 11.94 0.75
CA PRO A 47 17.85 11.98 1.96
C PRO A 47 17.03 12.11 3.24
N ILE A 48 15.99 12.95 3.24
CA ILE A 48 15.15 13.17 4.41
C ILE A 48 14.27 11.96 4.71
N ALA A 49 13.63 11.37 3.70
CA ALA A 49 12.82 10.17 3.88
C ALA A 49 13.67 8.98 4.36
N MET A 50 14.86 8.81 3.81
CA MET A 50 15.80 7.76 4.21
C MET A 50 16.37 7.99 5.62
N ALA A 51 16.63 9.24 6.00
CA ALA A 51 17.02 9.58 7.37
C ALA A 51 15.89 9.24 8.36
N LEU A 52 14.65 9.64 8.05
CA LEU A 52 13.46 9.32 8.86
C LEU A 52 13.27 7.81 9.01
N ALA A 53 13.47 7.04 7.94
CA ALA A 53 13.39 5.57 7.99
C ALA A 53 14.34 4.95 9.01
N ASN A 54 15.51 5.54 9.24
CA ASN A 54 16.53 5.02 10.17
C ASN A 54 16.34 5.51 11.61
N VAL A 55 15.76 6.69 11.84
CA VAL A 55 15.63 7.27 13.19
C VAL A 55 14.29 7.02 13.85
N VAL A 56 13.24 6.77 13.07
CA VAL A 56 11.89 6.54 13.61
C VAL A 56 11.82 5.13 14.24
N PRO A 57 11.36 5.01 15.50
CA PRO A 57 11.23 3.72 16.17
C PRO A 57 10.31 2.75 15.40
N CYS A 58 10.63 1.45 15.45
CA CYS A 58 9.87 0.42 14.71
C CYS A 58 8.38 0.37 15.08
N SER A 59 8.01 0.81 16.29
CA SER A 59 6.61 0.90 16.74
C SER A 59 5.77 1.91 15.94
N GLN A 60 6.40 2.84 15.22
CA GLN A 60 5.74 3.86 14.41
C GLN A 60 5.84 3.59 12.91
N TRP A 61 6.47 2.50 12.47
CA TRP A 61 6.72 2.27 11.06
C TRP A 61 5.46 2.08 10.21
N ASP A 62 4.36 1.56 10.78
CA ASP A 62 3.10 1.45 10.04
C ASP A 62 2.53 2.83 9.70
N GLU A 63 2.63 3.77 10.66
CA GLU A 63 2.20 5.14 10.46
C GLU A 63 3.16 5.91 9.55
N LEU A 64 4.47 5.70 9.71
CA LEU A 64 5.47 6.27 8.81
C LEU A 64 5.27 5.82 7.36
N ALA A 65 5.02 4.52 7.13
CA ALA A 65 4.73 3.99 5.81
C ALA A 65 3.49 4.64 5.20
N ARG A 66 2.42 4.78 5.99
CA ARG A 66 1.19 5.47 5.58
C ARG A 66 1.46 6.91 5.17
N VAL A 67 2.17 7.67 6.01
CA VAL A 67 2.47 9.09 5.77
C VAL A 67 3.34 9.25 4.53
N LEU A 68 4.44 8.50 4.43
CA LEU A 68 5.35 8.60 3.28
C LEU A 68 4.64 8.24 1.97
N VAL A 69 3.90 7.12 1.91
CA VAL A 69 3.19 6.75 0.68
C VAL A 69 2.16 7.81 0.29
N THR A 70 1.36 8.29 1.24
CA THR A 70 0.33 9.30 0.97
C THR A 70 0.95 10.60 0.46
N LEU A 71 2.02 11.05 1.11
CA LEU A 71 2.70 12.30 0.81
C LEU A 71 3.40 12.23 -0.56
N PHE A 72 4.18 11.18 -0.82
CA PHE A 72 4.87 11.02 -2.11
C PHE A 72 3.90 10.78 -3.26
N ASP A 73 2.80 10.05 -3.07
CA ASP A 73 1.77 9.89 -4.09
C ASP A 73 1.08 11.21 -4.44
N SER A 74 0.77 12.04 -3.43
CA SER A 74 0.18 13.37 -3.64
C SER A 74 1.06 14.32 -4.46
N ARG A 75 2.37 14.05 -4.53
CA ARG A 75 3.36 14.80 -5.33
C ARG A 75 3.76 14.10 -6.62
N HIS A 76 3.13 12.97 -6.97
CA HIS A 76 3.50 12.13 -8.11
C HIS A 76 4.94 11.58 -8.03
N LEU A 77 5.48 11.43 -6.81
CA LEU A 77 6.82 10.94 -6.52
C LEU A 77 6.82 9.53 -5.90
N LEU A 78 5.69 8.81 -5.97
CA LEU A 78 5.55 7.48 -5.37
C LEU A 78 6.59 6.49 -5.91
N TYR A 79 6.88 6.51 -7.21
CA TYR A 79 7.86 5.60 -7.80
C TYR A 79 9.27 5.82 -7.22
N GLN A 80 9.67 7.06 -7.00
CA GLN A 80 10.96 7.44 -6.43
C GLN A 80 11.08 6.94 -4.98
N LEU A 81 10.01 7.05 -4.19
CA LEU A 81 9.95 6.50 -2.84
C LEU A 81 10.14 4.97 -2.86
N LEU A 82 9.35 4.28 -3.69
CA LEU A 82 9.40 2.82 -3.82
C LEU A 82 10.80 2.36 -4.24
N TRP A 83 11.38 3.02 -5.24
CA TRP A 83 12.72 2.71 -5.73
C TRP A 83 13.78 2.82 -4.63
N ASN A 84 13.80 3.93 -3.89
CA ASN A 84 14.78 4.15 -2.82
C ASN A 84 14.60 3.11 -1.68
N MET A 85 13.36 2.90 -1.22
CA MET A 85 13.07 2.00 -0.11
C MET A 85 13.36 0.54 -0.47
N PHE A 86 12.95 0.10 -1.66
CA PHE A 86 13.19 -1.25 -2.13
C PHE A 86 14.67 -1.48 -2.43
N SER A 87 15.36 -0.51 -3.04
CA SER A 87 16.80 -0.64 -3.30
C SER A 87 17.58 -0.81 -2.00
N LYS A 88 17.20 -0.07 -0.95
CA LYS A 88 17.85 -0.21 0.35
C LYS A 88 17.59 -1.56 0.98
N GLU A 89 16.36 -2.08 0.89
CA GLU A 89 16.02 -3.41 1.39
C GLU A 89 16.84 -4.50 0.68
N VAL A 90 16.98 -4.41 -0.65
CA VAL A 90 17.76 -5.37 -1.44
C VAL A 90 19.24 -5.30 -1.09
N GLU A 91 19.80 -4.10 -0.93
CA GLU A 91 21.21 -3.90 -0.54
C GLU A 91 21.54 -4.55 0.82
N LEU A 92 20.58 -4.54 1.75
CA LEU A 92 20.74 -5.08 3.09
C LEU A 92 20.40 -6.58 3.22
N ALA A 93 19.80 -7.19 2.19
CA ALA A 93 19.34 -8.56 2.26
C ALA A 93 20.48 -9.56 1.99
N ASP A 94 20.64 -10.54 2.88
CA ASP A 94 21.63 -11.63 2.70
C ASP A 94 21.29 -12.56 1.52
N SER A 95 20.01 -12.69 1.19
CA SER A 95 19.55 -13.55 0.09
C SER A 95 18.20 -13.08 -0.46
N MET A 96 17.86 -13.49 -1.69
CA MET A 96 16.55 -13.21 -2.28
C MET A 96 15.40 -13.87 -1.51
N GLN A 97 15.66 -14.95 -0.77
CA GLN A 97 14.64 -15.70 -0.05
C GLN A 97 14.13 -14.99 1.20
N THR A 98 14.88 -14.03 1.74
CA THR A 98 14.51 -13.22 2.93
C THR A 98 13.91 -11.87 2.56
N LEU A 99 13.99 -11.50 1.28
CA LEU A 99 13.62 -10.21 0.73
C LEU A 99 12.10 -9.95 0.87
N PHE A 100 11.73 -8.84 1.51
CA PHE A 100 10.34 -8.45 1.84
C PHE A 100 9.52 -9.47 2.65
N ARG A 101 10.17 -10.41 3.34
CA ARG A 101 9.51 -11.35 4.27
C ARG A 101 9.57 -10.91 5.73
N GLY A 102 10.37 -9.89 6.03
CA GLY A 102 10.57 -9.36 7.37
C GLY A 102 9.63 -8.20 7.72
N ASN A 103 9.63 -7.85 9.01
CA ASN A 103 9.02 -6.63 9.53
C ASN A 103 9.95 -5.44 9.30
N SER A 104 10.15 -5.04 8.04
CA SER A 104 10.91 -3.84 7.66
C SER A 104 9.98 -2.70 7.23
N LEU A 105 10.50 -1.47 7.19
CA LEU A 105 9.73 -0.34 6.68
C LEU A 105 9.36 -0.53 5.20
N ALA A 106 10.25 -1.10 4.39
CA ALA A 106 9.98 -1.38 2.98
C ALA A 106 8.82 -2.37 2.80
N SER A 107 8.78 -3.46 3.60
CA SER A 107 7.64 -4.39 3.63
C SER A 107 6.33 -3.72 4.05
N LYS A 108 6.38 -2.80 5.00
CA LYS A 108 5.19 -2.02 5.43
C LYS A 108 4.71 -1.06 4.34
N ILE A 109 5.61 -0.34 3.68
CA ILE A 109 5.30 0.51 2.52
C ILE A 109 4.64 -0.31 1.41
N MET A 110 5.21 -1.47 1.06
CA MET A 110 4.65 -2.37 0.07
C MET A 110 3.23 -2.82 0.44
N THR A 111 3.06 -3.32 1.67
CA THR A 111 1.77 -3.80 2.18
C THR A 111 0.73 -2.68 2.17
N PHE A 112 1.14 -1.47 2.56
CA PHE A 112 0.26 -0.30 2.53
C PHE A 112 -0.17 0.04 1.11
N CYS A 113 0.74 0.06 0.13
CA CYS A 113 0.40 0.26 -1.28
C CYS A 113 -0.60 -0.77 -1.79
N PHE A 114 -0.38 -2.07 -1.53
CA PHE A 114 -1.33 -3.12 -1.91
C PHE A 114 -2.70 -2.94 -1.26
N LYS A 115 -2.73 -2.50 0.00
CA LYS A 115 -3.98 -2.22 0.71
C LYS A 115 -4.74 -1.05 0.08
N VAL A 116 -4.10 0.11 -0.11
CA VAL A 116 -4.81 1.31 -0.55
C VAL A 116 -5.21 1.28 -2.01
N TYR A 117 -4.36 0.75 -2.90
CA TYR A 117 -4.64 0.71 -4.33
C TYR A 117 -5.33 -0.60 -4.77
N GLY A 118 -5.20 -1.66 -3.98
CA GLY A 118 -5.71 -3.00 -4.30
C GLY A 118 -7.03 -3.37 -3.65
N ALA A 119 -7.48 -2.67 -2.60
CA ALA A 119 -8.70 -3.04 -1.87
C ALA A 119 -9.92 -3.20 -2.79
N THR A 120 -10.21 -2.19 -3.61
CA THR A 120 -11.35 -2.22 -4.54
C THR A 120 -11.21 -3.32 -5.59
N TYR A 121 -9.98 -3.54 -6.08
CA TYR A 121 -9.69 -4.61 -7.06
C TYR A 121 -9.94 -5.99 -6.45
N LEU A 122 -9.35 -6.27 -5.28
CA LEU A 122 -9.53 -7.55 -4.59
C LEU A 122 -10.97 -7.78 -4.19
N GLN A 123 -11.67 -6.74 -3.72
CA GLN A 123 -13.09 -6.86 -3.39
C GLN A 123 -13.91 -7.25 -4.62
N LYS A 124 -13.77 -6.53 -5.74
CA LYS A 124 -14.50 -6.85 -6.97
C LYS A 124 -14.19 -8.25 -7.51
N LEU A 125 -12.94 -8.70 -7.35
CA LEU A 125 -12.50 -10.01 -7.80
C LEU A 125 -13.02 -11.16 -6.91
N LEU A 126 -12.89 -11.02 -5.59
CA LEU A 126 -13.12 -12.11 -4.64
C LEU A 126 -14.55 -12.15 -4.09
N ASP A 127 -15.23 -11.01 -3.94
CA ASP A 127 -16.62 -10.96 -3.44
C ASP A 127 -17.58 -11.88 -4.22
N PRO A 128 -17.63 -11.87 -5.58
CA PRO A 128 -18.53 -12.76 -6.30
C PRO A 128 -18.18 -14.25 -6.11
N LEU A 129 -16.90 -14.60 -6.00
CA LEU A 129 -16.46 -15.97 -5.76
C LEU A 129 -16.88 -16.44 -4.36
N LEU A 130 -16.62 -15.62 -3.35
CA LEU A 130 -17.00 -15.92 -1.96
C LEU A 130 -18.51 -16.04 -1.81
N ARG A 131 -19.31 -15.21 -2.49
CA ARG A 131 -20.77 -15.36 -2.54
C ARG A 131 -21.17 -16.70 -3.13
N ILE A 132 -20.57 -17.13 -4.24
CA ILE A 132 -20.86 -18.45 -4.82
C ILE A 132 -20.57 -19.56 -3.80
N VAL A 133 -19.46 -19.50 -3.08
CA VAL A 133 -19.12 -20.53 -2.06
C VAL A 133 -20.12 -20.53 -0.90
N ILE A 134 -20.51 -19.36 -0.41
CA ILE A 134 -21.29 -19.24 0.82
C ILE A 134 -22.79 -19.40 0.58
N THR A 135 -23.31 -18.91 -0.54
CA THR A 135 -24.76 -18.80 -0.76
C THR A 135 -25.31 -19.75 -1.82
N SER A 136 -24.48 -20.36 -2.66
CA SER A 136 -24.97 -21.30 -3.66
C SER A 136 -25.42 -22.61 -3.02
N ALA A 137 -26.56 -23.12 -3.45
CA ALA A 137 -27.06 -24.44 -3.05
C ALA A 137 -26.06 -25.56 -3.39
N ASP A 138 -25.27 -25.38 -4.46
CA ASP A 138 -24.25 -26.36 -4.88
C ASP A 138 -23.11 -26.52 -3.87
N TRP A 139 -22.89 -25.53 -2.99
CA TRP A 139 -21.75 -25.48 -2.06
C TRP A 139 -22.16 -25.50 -0.58
N GLN A 140 -23.46 -25.48 -0.27
CA GLN A 140 -23.98 -25.29 1.09
C GLN A 140 -23.65 -26.43 2.08
N HIS A 141 -23.38 -27.64 1.57
CA HIS A 141 -23.03 -28.83 2.36
C HIS A 141 -21.71 -29.45 1.93
N VAL A 142 -20.87 -28.68 1.26
CA VAL A 142 -19.58 -29.16 0.76
C VAL A 142 -18.52 -29.06 1.86
N SER A 143 -17.81 -30.17 2.09
CA SER A 143 -16.65 -30.22 2.96
C SER A 143 -15.36 -30.10 2.14
N PHE A 144 -14.36 -29.45 2.75
CA PHE A 144 -13.02 -29.24 2.20
C PHE A 144 -11.94 -29.84 3.12
N GLU A 145 -12.33 -30.62 4.14
CA GLU A 145 -11.38 -31.21 5.09
C GLU A 145 -10.62 -32.37 4.41
N VAL A 146 -9.31 -32.19 4.27
CA VAL A 146 -8.42 -33.14 3.59
C VAL A 146 -7.42 -33.81 4.52
N ASP A 147 -7.47 -33.47 5.82
CA ASP A 147 -6.73 -34.17 6.86
C ASP A 147 -7.50 -35.43 7.30
N PRO A 148 -6.98 -36.65 7.04
CA PRO A 148 -7.68 -37.88 7.39
C PRO A 148 -7.93 -38.03 8.90
N THR A 149 -7.16 -37.34 9.75
CA THR A 149 -7.32 -37.39 11.21
C THR A 149 -8.46 -36.53 11.72
N ARG A 150 -8.97 -35.62 10.90
CA ARG A 150 -10.04 -34.66 11.21
C ARG A 150 -11.31 -34.92 10.39
N LEU A 151 -11.30 -35.95 9.55
CA LEU A 151 -12.40 -36.31 8.67
C LEU A 151 -13.56 -36.95 9.46
N GLU A 152 -14.78 -36.49 9.21
CA GLU A 152 -15.97 -37.10 9.83
C GLU A 152 -16.26 -38.47 9.21
N PRO A 153 -16.82 -39.45 9.95
CA PRO A 153 -17.07 -40.80 9.44
C PRO A 153 -18.02 -40.86 8.23
N SER A 154 -18.84 -39.82 8.03
CA SER A 154 -19.77 -39.70 6.90
C SER A 154 -19.15 -39.06 5.65
N GLU A 155 -17.95 -38.50 5.75
CA GLU A 155 -17.29 -37.78 4.66
C GLU A 155 -16.36 -38.69 3.85
N SER A 156 -16.13 -38.34 2.58
CA SER A 156 -15.17 -39.01 1.71
C SER A 156 -13.97 -38.10 1.47
N LEU A 157 -12.77 -38.58 1.82
CA LEU A 157 -11.52 -37.85 1.58
C LEU A 157 -11.35 -37.48 0.10
N GLU A 158 -11.64 -38.42 -0.80
CA GLU A 158 -11.49 -38.23 -2.24
C GLU A 158 -12.45 -37.14 -2.76
N GLU A 159 -13.66 -37.10 -2.23
CA GLU A 159 -14.65 -36.07 -2.56
C GLU A 159 -14.19 -34.69 -2.05
N ASN A 160 -13.74 -34.60 -0.80
CA ASN A 160 -13.26 -33.35 -0.22
C ASN A 160 -12.04 -32.79 -0.97
N GLN A 161 -11.11 -33.65 -1.37
CA GLN A 161 -9.97 -33.27 -2.21
C GLN A 161 -10.42 -32.71 -3.56
N ARG A 162 -11.36 -33.38 -4.22
CA ARG A 162 -11.93 -32.90 -5.49
C ARG A 162 -12.63 -31.55 -5.32
N ASN A 163 -13.40 -31.38 -4.24
CA ASN A 163 -14.07 -30.11 -3.91
C ASN A 163 -13.05 -28.97 -3.74
N LEU A 164 -11.97 -29.23 -2.98
CA LEU A 164 -10.91 -28.26 -2.74
C LEU A 164 -10.19 -27.87 -4.04
N LEU A 165 -9.87 -28.85 -4.90
CA LEU A 165 -9.24 -28.59 -6.20
C LEU A 165 -10.15 -27.76 -7.10
N GLN A 166 -11.43 -28.12 -7.23
CA GLN A 166 -12.39 -27.37 -8.04
C GLN A 166 -12.53 -25.93 -7.55
N MET A 167 -12.57 -25.71 -6.23
CA MET A 167 -12.63 -24.37 -5.68
C MET A 167 -11.34 -23.58 -5.96
N THR A 168 -10.19 -24.20 -5.71
CA THR A 168 -8.88 -23.59 -5.94
C THR A 168 -8.71 -23.19 -7.41
N GLU A 169 -9.13 -24.05 -8.34
CA GLU A 169 -9.09 -23.77 -9.77
C GLU A 169 -9.93 -22.54 -10.14
N LYS A 170 -11.15 -22.42 -9.60
CA LYS A 170 -12.01 -21.25 -9.83
C LYS A 170 -11.35 -19.95 -9.34
N PHE A 171 -10.81 -19.95 -8.13
CA PHE A 171 -10.13 -18.78 -7.55
C PHE A 171 -8.87 -18.43 -8.34
N PHE A 172 -8.04 -19.43 -8.65
CA PHE A 172 -6.80 -19.24 -9.39
C PHE A 172 -7.07 -18.71 -10.80
N HIS A 173 -8.04 -19.30 -11.52
CA HIS A 173 -8.43 -18.87 -12.86
C HIS A 173 -8.93 -17.42 -12.87
N ALA A 174 -9.72 -17.02 -11.87
CA ALA A 174 -10.17 -15.63 -11.75
C ALA A 174 -9.00 -14.66 -11.58
N ILE A 175 -8.01 -14.99 -10.72
CA ILE A 175 -6.83 -14.16 -10.46
C ILE A 175 -5.94 -14.01 -11.71
N ILE A 176 -5.69 -15.08 -12.46
CA ILE A 176 -4.86 -15.00 -13.66
C ILE A 176 -5.59 -14.27 -14.81
N SER A 177 -6.92 -14.35 -14.85
CA SER A 177 -7.74 -13.73 -15.88
C SER A 177 -7.99 -12.24 -15.64
N SER A 178 -7.85 -11.76 -14.41
CA SER A 178 -8.06 -10.35 -14.03
C SER A 178 -6.89 -9.43 -14.37
N SER A 179 -5.95 -9.89 -15.21
CA SER A 179 -4.76 -9.14 -15.61
C SER A 179 -5.08 -7.81 -16.29
N SER A 180 -6.24 -7.62 -16.92
CA SER A 180 -6.69 -6.36 -17.51
C SER A 180 -7.26 -5.37 -16.48
N GLU A 181 -7.84 -5.89 -15.39
CA GLU A 181 -8.45 -5.11 -14.30
C GLU A 181 -7.45 -4.69 -13.22
N PHE A 182 -6.22 -5.23 -13.27
CA PHE A 182 -5.19 -4.96 -12.27
C PHE A 182 -4.80 -3.45 -12.23
N PRO A 183 -4.87 -2.79 -11.05
CA PRO A 183 -4.69 -1.34 -10.94
C PRO A 183 -3.31 -0.84 -11.44
N PRO A 184 -3.25 0.26 -12.20
CA PRO A 184 -1.98 0.82 -12.70
C PRO A 184 -0.96 1.15 -11.59
N GLN A 185 -1.43 1.66 -10.45
CA GLN A 185 -0.56 1.95 -9.30
C GLN A 185 0.10 0.68 -8.76
N LEU A 186 -0.65 -0.41 -8.66
CA LEU A 186 -0.09 -1.71 -8.27
C LEU A 186 0.83 -2.29 -9.34
N ARG A 187 0.55 -2.08 -10.63
CA ARG A 187 1.51 -2.44 -11.69
C ARG A 187 2.83 -1.73 -11.50
N SER A 188 2.80 -0.44 -11.17
CA SER A 188 4.01 0.34 -10.90
C SER A 188 4.77 -0.21 -9.69
N VAL A 189 4.07 -0.57 -8.60
CA VAL A 189 4.69 -1.20 -7.42
C VAL A 189 5.34 -2.53 -7.79
N CYS A 190 4.61 -3.45 -8.45
CA CYS A 190 5.14 -4.74 -8.88
C CYS A 190 6.28 -4.60 -9.88
N HIS A 191 6.21 -3.63 -10.79
CA HIS A 191 7.28 -3.34 -11.74
C HIS A 191 8.53 -2.87 -11.01
N CYS A 192 8.41 -1.95 -10.06
CA CYS A 192 9.52 -1.49 -9.24
C CYS A 192 10.16 -2.65 -8.46
N LEU A 193 9.34 -3.49 -7.83
CA LEU A 193 9.79 -4.70 -7.12
C LEU A 193 10.51 -5.70 -8.01
N TYR A 194 10.13 -5.80 -9.28
CA TYR A 194 10.81 -6.65 -10.25
C TYR A 194 12.14 -6.05 -10.72
N GLN A 195 12.21 -4.74 -10.93
CA GLN A 195 13.40 -4.08 -11.48
C GLN A 195 14.53 -3.92 -10.46
N VAL A 196 14.22 -3.59 -9.21
CA VAL A 196 15.23 -3.26 -8.20
C VAL A 196 16.20 -4.42 -7.94
N PRO A 197 15.75 -5.67 -7.65
CA PRO A 197 16.65 -6.81 -7.48
C PRO A 197 17.48 -7.09 -8.72
N LYS A 198 16.89 -6.94 -9.91
CA LYS A 198 17.56 -7.21 -11.19
C LYS A 198 18.73 -6.26 -11.45
N ASN A 199 18.60 -4.99 -11.05
CA ASN A 199 19.66 -4.00 -11.24
C ASN A 199 20.76 -4.11 -10.18
N SER A 200 20.43 -4.49 -8.95
CA SER A 200 21.42 -4.65 -7.87
C SER A 200 22.16 -6.00 -7.93
N HIS A 201 21.49 -7.08 -8.33
CA HIS A 201 22.04 -8.43 -8.41
C HIS A 201 21.49 -9.20 -9.63
N PRO A 202 22.06 -9.01 -10.84
CA PRO A 202 21.58 -9.68 -12.06
C PRO A 202 21.66 -11.21 -12.01
N SER A 203 22.51 -11.76 -11.14
CA SER A 203 22.72 -13.20 -10.95
C SER A 203 21.72 -13.86 -9.98
N MET A 204 20.82 -13.08 -9.37
CA MET A 204 19.80 -13.60 -8.44
C MET A 204 18.42 -13.77 -9.08
N VAL A 205 18.26 -13.43 -10.37
CA VAL A 205 17.00 -13.57 -11.13
C VAL A 205 17.08 -14.72 -12.13
#